data_AF-A0A410V2I2-F1
#
_entry.id   AF-A0A410V2I2-F1
#
_cell.length_a   1.000
_cell.length_b   1.000
_cell.length_c   1.000
_cell.angle_alpha   90.00
_cell.angle_beta   90.00
_cell.angle_gamma   90.00
#
_symmetry.space_group_name_H-M   'P 1'
#
loop_
_entity.id
_entity.type
_entity.pdbx_description
1 polymer ?
#
loop_
_entity_poly.entity_id
_entity_poly.type
_entity_poly.pdbx_seq_one_letter_code
_entity_poly.pdbx_strand_id
1 'polypeptide(L)'
;MTATLPHYEPPSLSERLRHAQGMTRPLMLEIIEKACRRFPSLGQSERTARVMRLIDVEAWADAALALLELELPLWHIRRIAYDEGEWHCAISRERELPDWLDTAVEGCHGDLAIALLSAFEEVQAIGVEASRPSVPSVRPAADPLYEPASCENFS
;
A
#
# COMPACT_ATOMS: atom_id res chain seq x y z
N MET A 1 4.66 -6.86 44.15
CA MET A 1 4.81 -5.75 43.17
C MET A 1 5.35 -6.36 41.89
N THR A 2 4.48 -6.75 40.97
CA THR A 2 4.85 -7.27 39.65
C THR A 2 5.01 -6.08 38.71
N ALA A 3 6.24 -5.82 38.27
CA ALA A 3 6.52 -4.81 37.27
C ALA A 3 5.95 -5.28 35.92
N THR A 4 4.93 -4.58 35.43
CA THR A 4 4.47 -4.69 34.05
C THR A 4 5.55 -4.11 33.16
N LEU A 5 6.24 -4.98 32.40
CA LEU A 5 7.13 -4.54 31.34
C LEU A 5 6.28 -3.78 30.30
N PRO A 6 6.71 -2.59 29.85
CA PRO A 6 6.01 -1.89 28.79
C PRO A 6 6.02 -2.76 27.53
N HIS A 7 4.83 -3.03 27.00
CA HIS A 7 4.65 -3.67 25.72
C HIS A 7 5.18 -2.70 24.66
N TYR A 8 6.41 -2.94 24.19
CA TYR A 8 6.97 -2.17 23.08
C TYR A 8 6.31 -2.66 21.81
N GLU A 9 5.28 -1.96 21.35
CA GLU A 9 4.79 -2.18 20.00
C GLU A 9 5.89 -1.76 19.01
N PRO A 10 6.20 -2.59 18.01
CA PRO A 10 7.17 -2.21 17.00
C PRO A 10 6.69 -0.95 16.28
N PRO A 11 7.58 0.00 15.95
CA PRO A 11 7.21 1.20 15.20
C PRO A 11 6.49 0.83 13.91
N SER A 12 5.52 1.66 13.51
CA SER A 12 4.76 1.41 12.29
C SER A 12 5.70 1.34 11.08
N LEU A 13 5.27 0.66 10.01
CA LEU A 13 6.09 0.56 8.80
C LEU A 13 6.44 1.95 8.26
N SER A 14 5.50 2.90 8.34
CA SER A 14 5.66 4.30 7.93
C SER A 14 6.70 5.05 8.79
N GLU A 15 6.71 4.85 10.11
CA GLU A 15 7.74 5.42 11.00
C GLU A 15 9.13 4.87 10.67
N ARG A 16 9.21 3.57 10.38
CA ARG A 16 10.48 2.93 10.02
C ARG A 16 11.02 3.42 8.70
N LEU A 17 10.16 3.62 7.70
CA LEU A 17 10.54 4.22 6.42
C LEU A 17 11.09 5.63 6.62
N ARG A 18 10.43 6.45 7.45
CA ARG A 18 10.85 7.83 7.75
C ARG A 18 12.23 7.93 8.39
N HIS A 19 12.65 6.92 9.17
CA HIS A 19 13.92 6.92 9.89
C HIS A 19 15.02 6.09 9.23
N ALA A 20 14.72 5.41 8.13
CA ALA A 20 15.72 4.63 7.41
C ALA A 20 16.71 5.58 6.70
N GLN A 21 18.00 5.24 6.70
CA GLN A 21 19.00 6.06 5.99
C GLN A 21 19.00 5.81 4.47
N GLY A 22 18.43 4.69 4.05
CA GLY A 22 18.36 4.24 2.66
C GLY A 22 17.64 2.91 2.57
N MET A 23 17.25 2.52 1.36
CA MET A 23 16.57 1.23 1.17
C MET A 23 17.53 0.06 1.40
N THR A 24 17.02 -1.01 2.01
CA THR A 24 17.77 -2.23 2.28
C THR A 24 16.94 -3.46 1.98
N ARG A 25 17.60 -4.59 1.69
CA ARG A 25 16.92 -5.87 1.45
C ARG A 25 15.95 -6.26 2.58
N PRO A 26 16.33 -6.21 3.88
CA PRO A 26 15.41 -6.57 4.95
C PRO A 26 14.19 -5.65 5.01
N LEU A 27 14.38 -4.34 4.79
CA LEU A 27 13.28 -3.37 4.79
C LEU A 27 12.32 -3.61 3.62
N MET A 28 12.85 -3.85 2.41
CA MET A 28 12.04 -4.17 1.23
C MET A 28 11.21 -5.46 1.42
N LEU A 29 11.83 -6.51 1.94
CA LEU A 29 11.13 -7.78 2.20
C LEU A 29 10.02 -7.63 3.24
N GLU A 30 10.25 -6.79 4.26
CA GLU A 30 9.22 -6.49 5.24
C GLU A 30 8.03 -5.70 4.65
N ILE A 31 8.30 -4.74 3.75
CA ILE A 31 7.23 -4.04 3.03
C ILE A 31 6.40 -5.04 2.21
N ILE A 32 7.06 -5.99 1.55
CA ILE A 32 6.38 -7.05 0.80
C ILE A 32 5.51 -7.89 1.74
N GLU A 33 6.03 -8.29 2.90
CA GLU A 33 5.29 -9.10 3.86
C GLU A 33 4.08 -8.37 4.46
N LYS A 34 4.25 -7.09 4.84
CA LYS A 34 3.24 -6.34 5.61
C LYS A 34 2.24 -5.57 4.74
N ALA A 35 2.70 -5.02 3.61
CA ALA A 35 1.89 -4.12 2.80
C ALA A 35 1.42 -4.77 1.50
N CYS A 36 2.07 -5.82 0.96
CA CYS A 36 1.70 -6.39 -0.34
C CYS A 36 0.75 -7.60 -0.21
N ARG A 37 -0.49 -7.44 -0.68
CA ARG A 37 -1.52 -8.50 -0.62
C ARG A 37 -1.55 -9.35 -1.89
N ARG A 38 -1.20 -8.77 -3.04
CA ARG A 38 -1.22 -9.44 -4.35
C ARG A 38 0.07 -10.22 -4.60
N PHE A 39 1.16 -9.84 -3.94
CA PHE A 39 2.48 -10.43 -4.08
C PHE A 39 2.50 -11.94 -3.72
N PRO A 40 1.95 -12.40 -2.57
CA PRO A 40 1.94 -13.82 -2.24
C PRO A 40 0.91 -14.62 -3.05
N SER A 41 -0.22 -14.00 -3.39
CA SER A 41 -1.36 -14.66 -4.03
C SER A 41 -1.16 -14.92 -5.54
N LEU A 42 -0.25 -14.19 -6.19
CA LEU A 42 0.11 -14.42 -7.59
C LEU A 42 1.12 -15.57 -7.79
N GLY A 43 1.59 -16.21 -6.72
CA GLY A 43 2.58 -17.29 -6.78
C GLY A 43 3.91 -16.85 -7.40
N GLN A 44 4.72 -17.81 -7.87
CA GLN A 44 5.97 -17.57 -8.63
C GLN A 44 5.68 -17.06 -10.06
N SER A 45 4.81 -16.04 -10.19
CA SER A 45 4.56 -15.36 -11.46
C SER A 45 5.83 -14.68 -11.98
N GLU A 46 5.91 -14.43 -13.28
CA GLU A 46 7.03 -13.70 -13.88
C GLU A 46 7.21 -12.30 -13.24
N ARG A 47 6.11 -11.65 -12.83
CA ARG A 47 6.14 -10.32 -12.20
C ARG A 47 6.74 -10.36 -10.80
N THR A 48 6.34 -11.31 -9.97
CA THR A 48 6.91 -11.50 -8.62
C THR A 48 8.38 -11.94 -8.70
N ALA A 49 8.72 -12.81 -9.64
CA ALA A 49 10.11 -13.19 -9.91
C ALA A 49 10.97 -12.01 -10.41
N ARG A 50 10.39 -11.09 -11.22
CA ARG A 50 11.06 -9.85 -11.63
C ARG A 50 11.38 -8.97 -10.43
N VAL A 51 10.44 -8.77 -9.51
CA VAL A 51 10.69 -7.98 -8.28
C VAL A 51 11.81 -8.62 -7.45
N MET A 52 11.78 -9.93 -7.23
CA MET A 52 12.83 -10.61 -6.47
C MET A 52 14.22 -10.46 -7.12
N ARG A 53 14.31 -10.56 -8.45
CA ARG A 53 15.58 -10.30 -9.17
C ARG A 53 16.08 -8.88 -8.99
N LEU A 54 15.20 -7.88 -9.01
CA LEU A 54 15.57 -6.48 -8.77
C LEU A 54 16.08 -6.28 -7.34
N ILE A 55 15.46 -6.97 -6.36
CA ILE A 55 15.91 -6.99 -4.96
C ILE A 55 17.30 -7.61 -4.83
N ASP A 56 17.56 -8.71 -5.52
CA ASP A 56 18.84 -9.43 -5.43
C ASP A 56 20.02 -8.63 -6.04
N VAL A 57 19.74 -7.72 -6.98
CA VAL A 57 20.74 -6.78 -7.54
C VAL A 57 20.67 -5.38 -6.93
N GLU A 58 19.92 -5.21 -5.82
CA GLU A 58 19.76 -3.95 -5.09
C GLU A 58 19.24 -2.77 -5.94
N ALA A 59 18.49 -3.07 -7.00
CA ALA A 59 17.81 -2.08 -7.84
C ALA A 59 16.52 -1.60 -7.14
N TRP A 60 16.69 -0.89 -6.03
CA TRP A 60 15.60 -0.55 -5.09
C TRP A 60 14.48 0.29 -5.70
N ALA A 61 14.83 1.30 -6.50
CA ALA A 61 13.84 2.15 -7.15
C ALA A 61 13.02 1.34 -8.18
N ASP A 62 13.68 0.53 -9.01
CA ASP A 62 13.01 -0.33 -9.98
C ASP A 62 12.14 -1.39 -9.30
N ALA A 63 12.60 -1.96 -8.18
CA ALA A 63 11.84 -2.90 -7.37
C ALA A 63 10.58 -2.22 -6.79
N ALA A 64 10.70 -1.00 -6.28
CA ALA A 64 9.56 -0.21 -5.80
C ALA A 64 8.55 0.05 -6.93
N LEU A 65 9.01 0.53 -8.10
CA LEU A 65 8.15 0.74 -9.27
C LEU A 65 7.40 -0.54 -9.68
N ALA A 66 8.09 -1.67 -9.74
CA ALA A 66 7.50 -2.95 -10.07
C ALA A 66 6.48 -3.42 -9.00
N LEU A 67 6.70 -3.10 -7.71
CA LEU A 67 5.72 -3.34 -6.65
C LEU A 67 4.48 -2.45 -6.80
N LEU A 68 4.64 -1.17 -7.10
CA LEU A 68 3.52 -0.26 -7.37
C LEU A 68 2.65 -0.78 -8.52
N GLU A 69 3.25 -1.18 -9.65
CA GLU A 69 2.52 -1.77 -10.79
C GLU A 69 1.75 -3.05 -10.39
N LEU A 70 2.35 -3.86 -9.52
CA LEU A 70 1.77 -5.14 -9.09
C LEU A 70 0.62 -4.95 -8.12
N GLU A 71 0.78 -4.10 -7.11
CA GLU A 71 -0.14 -3.94 -5.99
C GLU A 71 -1.20 -2.87 -6.26
N LEU A 72 -0.85 -1.80 -6.98
CA LEU A 72 -1.67 -0.62 -7.21
C LEU A 72 -1.98 -0.39 -8.71
N PRO A 73 -2.72 -1.29 -9.37
CA PRO A 73 -2.89 -1.28 -10.83
C PRO A 73 -3.74 -0.10 -11.35
N LEU A 74 -4.46 0.57 -10.44
CA LEU A 74 -5.29 1.75 -10.76
C LEU A 74 -4.59 3.06 -10.36
N TRP A 75 -3.44 2.99 -9.71
CA TRP A 75 -2.68 4.15 -9.31
C TRP A 75 -1.46 4.32 -10.23
N HIS A 76 -1.12 5.57 -10.48
CA HIS A 76 -0.04 5.96 -11.38
C HIS A 76 0.87 6.95 -10.68
N ILE A 77 2.15 6.90 -11.03
CA ILE A 77 3.11 7.92 -10.62
C ILE A 77 2.84 9.17 -11.43
N ARG A 78 2.57 10.27 -10.71
CA ARG A 78 2.29 11.57 -11.29
C ARG A 78 3.53 12.46 -11.30
N ARG A 79 4.28 12.45 -10.21
CA ARG A 79 5.47 13.28 -10.03
C ARG A 79 6.58 12.49 -9.35
N ILE A 80 7.78 12.65 -9.86
CA ILE A 80 9.03 12.35 -9.17
C ILE A 80 9.88 13.61 -9.32
N ALA A 81 10.13 14.30 -8.21
CA ALA A 81 10.96 15.49 -8.17
C ALA A 81 12.05 15.32 -7.12
N TYR A 82 13.20 15.96 -7.33
CA TYR A 82 14.23 16.06 -6.32
C TYR A 82 14.37 17.52 -5.94
N ASP A 83 14.11 17.84 -4.68
CA ASP A 83 14.13 19.20 -4.16
C ASP A 83 14.64 19.21 -2.71
N GLU A 84 15.43 20.23 -2.38
CA GLU A 84 16.02 20.44 -1.04
C GLU A 84 16.73 19.23 -0.41
N GLY A 85 17.28 18.33 -1.23
CA GLY A 85 17.98 17.14 -0.75
C GLY A 85 17.11 15.89 -0.64
N GLU A 86 15.82 16.00 -0.93
CA GLU A 86 14.84 14.92 -0.83
C GLU A 86 14.16 14.62 -2.17
N TRP A 87 13.81 13.36 -2.37
CA TRP A 87 12.90 12.93 -3.41
C TRP A 87 11.47 13.14 -2.94
N HIS A 88 10.64 13.69 -3.82
CA HIS A 88 9.20 13.90 -3.63
C HIS A 88 8.45 13.11 -4.71
N CYS A 89 7.72 12.09 -4.28
CA CYS A 89 6.96 11.20 -5.14
C CYS A 89 5.46 11.38 -4.90
N ALA A 90 4.70 11.62 -5.96
CA ALA A 90 3.24 11.72 -5.90
C ALA A 90 2.58 10.63 -6.74
N ILE A 91 1.59 9.94 -6.15
CA ILE A 91 0.84 8.85 -6.77
C ILE A 91 -0.65 9.22 -6.78
N SER A 92 -1.31 9.05 -7.93
CA SER A 92 -2.74 9.34 -8.08
C SER A 92 -3.47 8.28 -8.93
N ARG A 93 -4.78 8.14 -8.70
CA ARG A 93 -5.68 7.40 -9.59
C ARG A 93 -6.10 8.19 -10.83
N GLU A 94 -6.00 9.52 -10.77
CA GLU A 94 -6.57 10.45 -11.74
C GLU A 94 -5.47 11.05 -12.62
N ARG A 95 -5.23 10.39 -13.76
CA ARG A 95 -4.11 10.71 -14.64
C ARG A 95 -4.19 12.11 -15.30
N GLU A 96 -5.39 12.66 -15.48
CA GLU A 96 -5.61 13.86 -16.32
C GLU A 96 -6.12 15.08 -15.54
N LEU A 97 -6.37 14.98 -14.23
CA LEU A 97 -6.84 16.12 -13.46
C LEU A 97 -5.68 17.08 -13.14
N PRO A 98 -5.89 18.40 -13.12
CA PRO A 98 -4.91 19.35 -12.60
C PRO A 98 -4.54 19.08 -11.13
N ASP A 99 -3.32 19.47 -10.71
CA ASP A 99 -2.81 19.19 -9.34
C ASP A 99 -3.73 19.71 -8.23
N TRP A 100 -4.43 20.82 -8.44
CA TRP A 100 -5.33 21.42 -7.45
C TRP A 100 -6.66 20.66 -7.28
N LEU A 101 -6.99 19.76 -8.21
CA LEU A 101 -8.21 18.95 -8.20
C LEU A 101 -7.90 17.47 -7.93
N ASP A 102 -6.65 17.06 -8.12
CA ASP A 102 -6.20 15.69 -7.89
C ASP A 102 -6.04 15.40 -6.39
N THR A 103 -6.50 14.23 -5.96
CA THR A 103 -6.26 13.70 -4.62
C THR A 103 -5.02 12.80 -4.63
N ALA A 104 -3.87 13.38 -4.97
CA ALA A 104 -2.60 12.67 -5.00
C ALA A 104 -2.07 12.37 -3.59
N VAL A 105 -1.48 11.20 -3.42
CA VAL A 105 -0.78 10.79 -2.21
C VAL A 105 0.71 11.06 -2.41
N GLU A 106 1.32 11.77 -1.47
CA GLU A 106 2.72 12.18 -1.55
C GLU A 106 3.59 11.42 -0.53
N GLY A 107 4.82 11.09 -0.93
CA GLY A 107 5.86 10.54 -0.08
C GLY A 107 7.18 11.27 -0.35
N CYS A 108 7.92 11.56 0.72
CA CYS A 108 9.21 12.24 0.64
C CYS A 108 10.31 11.54 1.44
N HIS A 109 11.51 11.49 0.89
CA HIS A 109 12.69 10.93 1.55
C HIS A 109 13.98 11.27 0.81
N GLY A 110 15.14 11.28 1.49
CA GLY A 110 16.47 11.40 0.85
C GLY A 110 16.84 10.24 -0.09
N ASP A 111 16.09 9.14 -0.07
CA ASP A 111 16.27 7.94 -0.89
C ASP A 111 15.02 7.74 -1.75
N LEU A 112 15.19 7.61 -3.06
CA LEU A 112 14.08 7.53 -4.02
C LEU A 112 13.16 6.33 -3.78
N ALA A 113 13.73 5.17 -3.45
CA ALA A 113 12.93 3.97 -3.23
C ALA A 113 12.10 4.10 -1.96
N ILE A 114 12.64 4.72 -0.90
CA ILE A 114 11.87 5.04 0.30
C ILE A 114 10.77 6.06 -0.02
N ALA A 115 11.06 7.14 -0.75
CA ALA A 115 10.04 8.13 -1.10
C ALA A 115 8.85 7.51 -1.88
N LEU A 116 9.14 6.62 -2.85
CA LEU A 116 8.12 5.85 -3.57
C LEU A 116 7.32 4.93 -2.64
N LEU A 117 8.00 4.22 -1.74
CA LEU A 117 7.36 3.25 -0.85
C LEU A 117 6.60 3.91 0.31
N SER A 118 6.96 5.13 0.71
CA SER A 118 6.18 5.94 1.65
C SER A 118 4.83 6.34 1.04
N ALA A 119 4.81 6.80 -0.22
CA ALA A 119 3.56 7.09 -0.91
C ALA A 119 2.73 5.82 -1.14
N PHE A 120 3.38 4.70 -1.47
CA PHE A 120 2.74 3.39 -1.62
C PHE A 120 2.05 2.92 -0.33
N GLU A 121 2.71 3.03 0.81
CA GLU A 121 2.18 2.56 2.10
C GLU A 121 0.94 3.37 2.51
N GLU A 122 0.98 4.69 2.31
CA GLU A 122 -0.15 5.58 2.56
C GLU A 122 -1.35 5.22 1.66
N VAL A 123 -1.11 4.91 0.37
CA VAL A 123 -2.16 4.40 -0.53
C VAL A 123 -2.75 3.07 -0.03
N GLN A 124 -1.91 2.16 0.44
CA GLN A 124 -2.37 0.89 1.00
C GLN A 124 -3.22 1.13 2.25
N ALA A 125 -2.84 2.04 3.13
CA ALA A 125 -3.60 2.43 4.32
C ALA A 125 -5.01 2.94 3.97
N ILE A 126 -5.12 3.84 2.98
CA ILE A 126 -6.41 4.31 2.44
C ILE A 126 -7.27 3.14 1.92
N GLY A 127 -6.64 2.20 1.21
CA GLY A 127 -7.32 0.99 0.71
C GLY A 127 -7.84 0.08 1.82
N VAL A 128 -7.11 -0.07 2.93
CA VAL A 128 -7.56 -0.83 4.11
C VAL A 128 -8.76 -0.17 4.76
N GLU A 129 -8.74 1.15 4.92
CA GLU A 129 -9.84 1.90 5.54
C GLU A 129 -11.12 1.83 4.69
N ALA A 130 -11.00 1.98 3.36
CA ALA A 130 -12.14 1.87 2.44
C ALA A 130 -12.75 0.46 2.36
N SER A 131 -11.94 -0.59 2.59
CA SER A 131 -12.42 -1.98 2.59
C SER A 131 -13.18 -2.36 3.87
N ARG A 132 -13.19 -1.49 4.90
CA ARG A 132 -13.93 -1.75 6.14
C ARG A 132 -15.42 -1.58 5.88
N PRO A 133 -16.24 -2.66 5.99
CA PRO A 133 -17.66 -2.55 5.70
C PRO A 133 -18.31 -1.56 6.67
N SER A 134 -19.02 -0.57 6.12
CA SER A 134 -19.73 0.45 6.90
C SER A 134 -20.92 -0.12 7.68
N VAL A 135 -21.32 -1.35 7.36
CA VAL A 135 -22.40 -2.07 8.03
C VAL A 135 -21.79 -3.26 8.81
N PRO A 136 -22.20 -3.48 10.07
CA PRO A 136 -21.81 -4.67 10.81
C PRO A 136 -22.14 -5.92 10.00
N SER A 137 -21.19 -6.87 9.92
CA SER A 137 -21.46 -8.19 9.36
C SER A 137 -22.39 -8.97 10.30
N VAL A 138 -23.69 -8.71 10.20
CA VAL A 138 -24.72 -9.47 10.91
C VAL A 138 -24.82 -10.84 10.23
N ARG A 139 -24.61 -11.91 10.99
CA ARG A 139 -24.93 -13.26 10.50
C ARG A 139 -26.42 -13.27 10.13
N PRO A 140 -26.81 -13.76 8.94
CA PRO A 140 -28.23 -13.89 8.63
C PRO A 140 -28.89 -14.74 9.72
N ALA A 141 -29.72 -14.10 10.55
CA ALA A 141 -30.59 -14.83 11.45
C ALA A 141 -31.60 -15.52 10.53
N ALA A 142 -31.62 -16.85 10.55
CA ALA A 142 -32.69 -17.62 9.93
C ALA A 142 -33.95 -17.40 10.80
N ASP A 143 -34.54 -16.22 10.69
CA ASP A 143 -35.85 -15.96 11.25
C ASP A 143 -36.89 -16.62 10.31
N PRO A 144 -37.66 -17.62 10.78
CA PRO A 144 -38.68 -18.28 9.97
C PRO A 144 -39.81 -17.34 9.52
N LEU A 145 -39.86 -16.10 10.02
CA LEU A 145 -40.80 -15.05 9.60
C LEU A 145 -40.20 -14.07 8.58
N TYR A 146 -38.93 -14.22 8.19
CA TYR A 146 -38.28 -13.36 7.19
C TYR A 146 -38.53 -13.91 5.79
N GLU A 147 -39.42 -13.25 5.05
CA GLU A 147 -39.66 -13.51 3.63
C GLU A 147 -38.94 -12.45 2.79
N PRO A 148 -37.88 -12.78 2.03
CA PRO A 148 -37.20 -11.81 1.18
C PRO A 148 -38.13 -11.40 0.03
N ALA A 149 -38.50 -10.12 -0.03
CA ALA A 149 -39.23 -9.59 -1.18
C ALA A 149 -38.29 -9.53 -2.40
N SER A 150 -38.51 -10.42 -3.37
CA SER A 150 -37.84 -10.35 -4.68
C SER A 150 -38.45 -9.19 -5.46
N CYS A 151 -37.72 -8.08 -5.57
CA CYS A 151 -38.06 -7.01 -6.50
C CYS A 151 -37.67 -7.46 -7.91
N GLU A 152 -38.48 -8.32 -8.52
CA GLU A 152 -38.36 -8.64 -9.94
C GLU A 152 -38.78 -7.39 -10.73
N ASN A 153 -37.80 -6.67 -11.29
CA ASN A 153 -38.07 -5.65 -12.30
C ASN A 153 -38.48 -6.36 -13.59
N PHE A 154 -39.79 -6.45 -13.84
CA PHE A 154 -40.31 -6.89 -15.14
C PHE A 154 -40.07 -5.78 -16.18
N SER A 155 -39.17 -6.04 -17.12
CA SER A 155 -38.96 -5.29 -18.36
C SER A 155 -39.95 -5.68 -19.44
#